data_AF-A0A9X6LJP8-F1
#
_entry.id   AF-A0A9X6LJP8-F1
#
_cell.length_a   1.000
_cell.length_b   1.000
_cell.length_c   1.000
_cell.angle_alpha   90.00
_cell.angle_beta   90.00
_cell.angle_gamma   90.00
#
_symmetry.space_group_name_H-M   'P 1'
#
loop_
_entity.id
_entity.type
_entity.pdbx_description
1 polymer ?
#
loop_
_entity_poly.entity_id
_entity_poly.type
_entity_poly.pdbx_seq_one_letter_code
_entity_poly.pdbx_strand_id
1 'polypeptide(L)'
;MAGRNKQPLSVIQGKGRSNHITKSEKNRREKQEEALRGHTDKIEAPSYLTAAQKREFDTLAAELVRLKIFSNLDVDSLARYIDSKDQYIKIVRLLRKTKPTDDFKLYSQMQRSKNLLFNECRSSASDLGLTITSRLKLVIPEADTSQQKQSEAQKRFGDRI
;
A
#
# COMPACT_ATOMS: atom_id res chain seq x y z
N MET A 1 14.75 17.42 -16.31
CA MET A 1 14.54 15.96 -16.46
C MET A 1 13.91 15.45 -15.18
N ALA A 2 12.59 15.24 -15.14
CA ALA A 2 11.92 14.67 -13.98
C ALA A 2 12.54 13.29 -13.71
N GLY A 3 13.27 13.16 -12.61
CA GLY A 3 14.01 11.96 -12.26
C GLY A 3 13.06 10.77 -12.20
N ARG A 4 13.37 9.73 -12.97
CA ARG A 4 12.63 8.46 -12.98
C ARG A 4 12.37 8.00 -11.54
N ASN A 5 11.11 7.72 -11.20
CA ASN A 5 10.72 7.22 -9.87
C ASN A 5 11.62 6.05 -9.46
N LYS A 6 12.29 6.19 -8.31
CA LYS A 6 13.17 5.14 -7.77
C LYS A 6 12.32 3.91 -7.46
N GLN A 7 12.71 2.76 -8.02
CA GLN A 7 12.06 1.48 -7.77
C GLN A 7 12.82 0.72 -6.67
N PRO A 8 12.14 -0.04 -5.80
CA PRO A 8 12.80 -0.91 -4.81
C PRO A 8 13.83 -1.83 -5.47
N LEU A 9 14.92 -2.13 -4.76
CA LEU A 9 15.99 -3.00 -5.27
C LEU A 9 15.47 -4.37 -5.72
N SER A 10 14.54 -4.92 -4.96
CA SER A 10 13.93 -6.21 -5.22
C SER A 10 13.19 -6.23 -6.58
N VAL A 11 12.45 -5.16 -6.89
CA VAL A 11 11.78 -4.98 -8.19
C VAL A 11 12.77 -4.85 -9.34
N ILE A 12 13.92 -4.21 -9.11
CA ILE A 12 14.98 -4.08 -10.12
C ILE A 12 15.61 -5.44 -10.41
N GLN A 13 15.88 -6.25 -9.38
CA GLN A 13 16.44 -7.59 -9.51
C GLN A 13 15.46 -8.55 -10.20
N GLY A 14 14.17 -8.47 -9.85
CA GLY A 14 13.11 -9.30 -10.42
C GLY A 14 12.82 -9.05 -11.91
N LYS A 15 13.05 -7.84 -12.41
CA LYS A 15 12.78 -7.48 -13.82
C LYS A 15 13.79 -8.03 -14.83
N GLY A 16 14.81 -8.77 -14.40
CA GLY A 16 15.79 -9.43 -15.29
C GLY A 16 16.69 -8.49 -16.12
N ARG A 17 16.45 -7.17 -16.12
CA ARG A 17 17.38 -6.19 -16.68
C ARG A 17 18.63 -6.23 -15.81
N SER A 18 19.74 -6.69 -16.39
CA SER A 18 21.06 -6.74 -15.78
C SER A 18 21.57 -5.33 -15.48
N ASN A 19 21.01 -4.71 -14.45
CA ASN A 19 21.62 -3.56 -13.82
C ASN A 19 22.79 -4.13 -13.02
N HIS A 20 23.99 -3.98 -13.57
CA HIS A 20 25.25 -4.36 -12.93
C HIS A 20 25.50 -3.47 -11.70
N ILE A 21 24.73 -3.73 -10.64
CA ILE A 21 24.84 -3.04 -9.37
C ILE A 21 25.93 -3.75 -8.58
N THR A 22 26.92 -2.99 -8.12
CA THR A 22 28.00 -3.52 -7.29
C THR A 22 27.46 -4.00 -5.93
N LYS A 23 28.18 -4.91 -5.27
CA LYS A 23 27.81 -5.39 -3.92
C LYS A 23 27.69 -4.25 -2.91
N SER A 24 28.56 -3.25 -3.02
CA SER A 24 28.53 -2.05 -2.16
C SER A 24 27.27 -1.21 -2.40
N GLU A 25 26.89 -0.99 -3.66
CA GLU A 25 25.69 -0.22 -4.01
C GLU A 25 24.40 -0.94 -3.62
N LYS A 26 24.36 -2.27 -3.78
CA LYS A 26 23.24 -3.11 -3.28
C LYS A 26 23.08 -2.94 -1.77
N ASN A 27 24.14 -3.16 -1.00
CA ASN A 27 24.09 -3.02 0.46
C ASN A 27 23.70 -1.60 0.90
N ARG A 28 24.21 -0.57 0.20
CA ARG A 28 23.88 0.83 0.48
C ARG A 28 22.39 1.09 0.27
N ARG A 29 21.83 0.59 -0.83
CA ARG A 29 20.42 0.77 -1.16
C ARG A 29 19.49 -0.07 -0.28
N GLU A 30 19.85 -1.29 0.09
CA GLU A 30 19.07 -2.11 1.04
C GLU A 30 18.98 -1.42 2.40
N LYS A 31 20.12 -0.89 2.92
CA LYS A 31 20.12 -0.11 4.16
C LYS A 31 19.27 1.15 4.08
N GLN A 32 19.31 1.85 2.94
CA GLN A 32 18.45 3.02 2.72
C GLN A 32 16.97 2.65 2.67
N GLU A 33 16.60 1.57 1.98
CA GLU A 33 15.22 1.10 1.88
C GLU A 33 14.69 0.61 3.24
N GLU A 34 15.51 -0.12 4.02
CA GLU A 34 15.14 -0.57 5.37
C GLU A 34 14.99 0.61 6.33
N ALA A 35 15.88 1.61 6.27
CA ALA A 35 15.76 2.83 7.08
C ALA A 35 14.49 3.64 6.77
N LEU A 36 13.95 3.51 5.57
CA LEU A 36 12.72 4.19 5.14
C LEU A 36 11.43 3.45 5.55
N ARG A 37 11.49 2.20 6.00
CA ARG A 37 10.30 1.45 6.44
C ARG A 37 9.67 2.00 7.73
N GLY A 38 10.44 2.76 8.51
CA GLY A 38 9.99 3.31 9.78
C GLY A 38 9.91 2.26 10.89
N HIS A 39 9.70 2.73 12.12
CA HIS A 39 9.53 1.87 13.28
C HIS A 39 8.04 1.50 13.45
N THR A 40 7.76 0.41 14.15
CA THR A 40 6.41 -0.13 14.40
C THR A 40 6.09 -0.27 15.89
N ASP A 41 6.88 0.39 16.74
CA ASP A 41 6.82 0.31 18.20
C ASP A 41 5.73 1.20 18.84
N LYS A 42 5.15 2.14 18.09
CA LYS A 42 4.18 3.14 18.60
C LYS A 42 2.91 3.19 17.76
N ILE A 43 2.41 2.01 17.42
CA ILE A 43 1.15 1.89 16.67
C ILE A 43 0.02 1.85 17.68
N GLU A 44 -0.59 3.01 17.92
CA GLU A 44 -1.71 3.16 18.82
C GLU A 44 -2.84 3.96 18.15
N ALA A 45 -4.07 3.51 18.35
CA ALA A 45 -5.24 4.19 17.80
C ALA A 45 -5.42 5.58 18.44
N PRO A 46 -5.55 6.66 17.66
CA PRO A 46 -5.72 8.01 18.20
C PRO A 46 -6.91 8.16 19.15
N SER A 47 -6.78 9.06 20.12
CA SER A 47 -7.74 9.24 21.21
C SER A 47 -9.14 9.64 20.75
N TYR A 48 -9.25 10.38 19.63
CA TYR A 48 -10.50 10.88 19.08
C TYR A 48 -11.39 9.78 18.46
N LEU A 49 -10.85 8.57 18.22
CA LEU A 49 -11.64 7.46 17.71
C LEU A 49 -12.54 6.87 18.80
N THR A 50 -13.74 6.47 18.40
CA THR A 50 -14.65 5.71 19.28
C THR A 50 -14.09 4.32 19.60
N ALA A 51 -14.59 3.67 20.65
CA ALA A 51 -14.18 2.32 21.01
C ALA A 51 -14.42 1.28 19.91
N ALA A 52 -15.44 1.47 19.06
CA ALA A 52 -15.66 0.62 17.90
C ALA A 52 -14.60 0.86 16.81
N GLN A 53 -14.29 2.12 16.51
CA GLN A 53 -13.28 2.48 15.52
C GLN A 53 -11.86 2.05 15.97
N LYS A 54 -11.53 2.16 17.26
CA LYS A 54 -10.25 1.68 17.80
C LYS A 54 -10.04 0.17 17.58
N ARG A 55 -11.06 -0.64 17.86
CA ARG A 55 -11.02 -2.09 17.61
C ARG A 55 -10.78 -2.43 16.13
N GLU A 56 -11.38 -1.64 15.24
CA GLU A 56 -11.15 -1.80 13.80
C GLU A 56 -9.72 -1.39 13.42
N PHE A 57 -9.24 -0.27 13.97
CA PHE A 57 -7.88 0.21 13.78
C PHE A 57 -6.87 -0.86 14.17
N ASP A 58 -7.01 -1.44 15.36
CA ASP A 58 -6.07 -2.43 15.87
C ASP A 58 -6.05 -3.69 14.99
N THR A 59 -7.21 -4.14 14.52
CA THR A 59 -7.33 -5.28 13.60
C THR A 59 -6.60 -5.01 12.27
N LEU A 60 -6.88 -3.87 11.64
CA LEU A 60 -6.29 -3.51 10.35
C LEU A 60 -4.78 -3.25 10.48
N ALA A 61 -4.37 -2.53 11.51
CA ALA A 61 -2.96 -2.24 11.78
C ALA A 61 -2.18 -3.54 11.98
N ALA A 62 -2.72 -4.51 12.75
CA ALA A 62 -2.07 -5.80 12.94
C ALA A 62 -1.86 -6.57 11.62
N GLU A 63 -2.84 -6.58 10.72
CA GLU A 63 -2.68 -7.19 9.39
C GLU A 63 -1.64 -6.47 8.53
N LEU A 64 -1.65 -5.14 8.52
CA LEU A 64 -0.72 -4.35 7.71
C LEU A 64 0.73 -4.44 8.23
N VAL A 65 0.93 -4.51 9.55
CA VAL A 65 2.24 -4.76 10.18
C VAL A 65 2.74 -6.16 9.84
N ARG A 66 1.88 -7.18 9.85
CA ARG A 66 2.25 -8.54 9.41
C ARG A 66 2.71 -8.58 7.97
N LEU A 67 2.13 -7.73 7.12
CA LEU A 67 2.53 -7.56 5.72
C LEU A 67 3.79 -6.68 5.54
N LYS A 68 4.32 -6.08 6.63
CA LYS A 68 5.48 -5.17 6.62
C LYS A 68 5.31 -3.94 5.74
N ILE A 69 4.08 -3.42 5.66
CA ILE A 69 3.71 -2.24 4.84
C ILE A 69 3.10 -1.11 5.68
N PHE A 70 3.32 -1.12 6.99
CA PHE A 70 2.74 -0.15 7.92
C PHE A 70 3.70 0.15 9.05
N SER A 71 3.74 1.42 9.46
CA SER A 71 4.68 1.96 10.43
C SER A 71 3.99 3.01 11.33
N ASN A 72 4.73 3.53 12.31
CA ASN A 72 4.28 4.64 13.16
C ASN A 72 3.85 5.87 12.35
N LEU A 73 4.38 6.07 11.14
CA LEU A 73 4.05 7.21 10.28
C LEU A 73 2.65 7.10 9.66
N ASP A 74 2.11 5.89 9.58
CA ASP A 74 0.86 5.59 8.87
C ASP A 74 -0.37 5.59 9.80
N VAL A 75 -0.15 5.75 11.11
CA VAL A 75 -1.18 5.74 12.16
C VAL A 75 -2.29 6.75 11.85
N ASP A 76 -1.93 8.01 11.60
CA ASP A 76 -2.90 9.07 11.29
C ASP A 76 -3.68 8.77 10.00
N SER A 77 -3.02 8.21 8.99
CA SER A 77 -3.64 7.86 7.71
C SER A 77 -4.70 6.77 7.88
N LEU A 78 -4.40 5.72 8.67
CA LEU A 78 -5.36 4.66 8.97
C LEU A 78 -6.51 5.17 9.85
N ALA A 79 -6.22 6.02 10.84
CA ALA A 79 -7.24 6.59 11.69
C ALA A 79 -8.22 7.49 10.91
N ARG A 80 -7.72 8.31 9.98
CA ARG A 80 -8.56 9.12 9.07
C ARG A 80 -9.39 8.24 8.14
N TYR A 81 -8.81 7.16 7.59
CA TYR A 81 -9.57 6.20 6.78
C TYR A 81 -10.76 5.62 7.56
N ILE A 82 -10.54 5.18 8.80
CA ILE A 82 -11.59 4.58 9.64
C ILE A 82 -12.68 5.60 9.98
N ASP A 83 -12.28 6.84 10.26
CA ASP A 83 -13.25 7.91 10.54
C ASP A 83 -14.10 8.25 9.31
N SER A 84 -13.48 8.53 8.15
CA SER A 84 -14.22 8.78 6.91
C SER A 84 -15.12 7.60 6.52
N LYS A 85 -14.69 6.36 6.78
CA LYS A 85 -15.50 5.16 6.52
C LYS A 85 -16.73 5.09 7.44
N ASP A 86 -16.58 5.38 8.72
CA ASP A 86 -17.70 5.42 9.67
C ASP A 86 -18.72 6.51 9.27
N GLN A 87 -18.22 7.71 8.93
CA GLN A 87 -19.06 8.80 8.41
C GLN A 87 -19.80 8.40 7.12
N TYR A 88 -19.11 7.72 6.19
CA TYR A 88 -19.71 7.20 4.96
C TYR A 88 -20.88 6.27 5.27
N ILE A 89 -20.68 5.30 6.17
CA ILE A 89 -21.73 4.35 6.58
C ILE A 89 -22.93 5.09 7.19
N LYS A 90 -22.69 6.09 8.04
CA LYS A 90 -23.75 6.93 8.62
C LYS A 90 -24.55 7.67 7.55
N ILE A 91 -23.88 8.33 6.60
CA ILE A 91 -24.55 9.03 5.49
C ILE A 91 -25.34 8.07 4.60
N VAL A 92 -24.80 6.89 4.30
CA VAL A 92 -25.53 5.87 3.52
C VAL A 92 -26.78 5.39 4.25
N ARG A 93 -26.69 5.17 5.57
CA ARG A 93 -27.87 4.80 6.38
C ARG A 93 -28.93 5.90 6.37
N LEU A 94 -28.53 7.17 6.44
CA LEU A 94 -29.44 8.30 6.38
C LEU A 94 -30.09 8.42 4.99
N LEU A 95 -29.31 8.30 3.90
CA LEU A 95 -29.81 8.31 2.52
C LEU A 95 -30.84 7.21 2.25
N ARG A 96 -30.71 6.03 2.88
CA ARG A 96 -31.70 4.94 2.75
C ARG A 96 -33.04 5.25 3.44
N LYS A 97 -33.04 6.13 4.44
CA LYS A 97 -34.24 6.54 5.19
C LYS A 97 -34.91 7.77 4.59
N THR A 98 -34.15 8.62 3.90
CA THR A 98 -34.64 9.86 3.28
C THR A 98 -35.10 9.62 1.85
N LYS A 99 -36.33 10.02 1.48
CA LYS A 99 -36.75 10.01 0.08
C LYS A 99 -36.34 11.31 -0.61
N PRO A 100 -35.96 11.29 -1.90
CA PRO A 100 -35.65 12.50 -2.66
C PRO A 100 -36.81 13.50 -2.73
N THR A 101 -38.05 13.01 -2.60
CA THR A 101 -39.27 13.80 -2.64
C THR A 101 -39.52 14.64 -1.39
N ASP A 102 -38.95 14.24 -0.25
CA ASP A 102 -39.24 14.87 1.04
C ASP A 102 -38.45 16.19 1.19
N ASP A 103 -37.15 16.13 0.87
CA ASP A 103 -36.27 17.29 0.77
C ASP A 103 -35.15 16.99 -0.24
N PHE A 104 -35.36 17.42 -1.48
CA PHE A 104 -34.41 17.18 -2.57
C PHE A 104 -33.06 17.87 -2.32
N LYS A 105 -33.04 19.03 -1.68
CA LYS A 105 -31.82 19.80 -1.44
C LYS A 105 -30.93 19.08 -0.43
N LEU A 106 -31.51 18.64 0.69
CA LEU A 106 -30.81 17.85 1.71
C LEU A 106 -30.35 16.50 1.14
N TYR A 107 -31.22 15.82 0.39
CA TYR A 107 -30.87 14.55 -0.25
C TYR A 107 -29.69 14.69 -1.22
N SER A 108 -29.70 15.73 -2.05
CA SER A 108 -28.59 16.04 -2.98
C SER A 108 -27.29 16.37 -2.23
N GLN A 109 -27.36 17.13 -1.14
CA GLN A 109 -26.20 17.42 -0.28
C GLN A 109 -25.60 16.13 0.30
N MET A 110 -26.45 15.26 0.86
CA MET A 110 -26.00 13.98 1.42
C MET A 110 -25.40 13.06 0.36
N GLN A 111 -25.94 13.05 -0.86
CA GLN A 111 -25.32 12.32 -1.98
C GLN A 111 -23.92 12.85 -2.32
N ARG A 112 -23.72 14.17 -2.30
CA ARG A 112 -22.39 14.77 -2.51
C ARG A 112 -21.42 14.38 -1.40
N SER A 113 -21.83 14.49 -0.13
CA SER A 113 -21.01 14.06 1.01
C SER A 113 -20.67 12.57 0.95
N LYS A 114 -21.62 11.72 0.54
CA LYS A 114 -21.37 10.29 0.31
C LYS A 114 -20.25 10.06 -0.70
N ASN A 115 -20.29 10.77 -1.83
CA ASN A 115 -19.28 10.62 -2.89
C ASN A 115 -17.91 11.15 -2.45
N LEU A 116 -17.87 12.27 -1.71
CA LEU A 116 -16.64 12.80 -1.11
C LEU A 116 -15.98 11.75 -0.21
N LEU A 117 -16.72 11.25 0.79
CA LEU A 117 -16.23 10.27 1.76
C LEU A 117 -15.81 8.96 1.09
N PHE A 118 -16.53 8.52 0.05
CA PHE A 118 -16.14 7.35 -0.75
C PHE A 118 -14.78 7.56 -1.43
N ASN A 119 -14.55 8.73 -2.03
CA ASN A 119 -13.31 9.04 -2.72
C ASN A 119 -12.14 9.17 -1.73
N GLU A 120 -12.36 9.80 -0.57
CA GLU A 120 -11.38 9.84 0.53
C GLU A 120 -10.99 8.42 0.96
N CYS A 121 -12.00 7.58 1.28
CA CYS A 121 -11.76 6.19 1.66
C CYS A 121 -11.00 5.43 0.59
N ARG A 122 -11.34 5.63 -0.69
CA ARG A 122 -10.68 4.94 -1.81
C ARG A 122 -9.23 5.40 -1.99
N SER A 123 -8.95 6.69 -1.84
CA SER A 123 -7.58 7.21 -1.89
C SER A 123 -6.75 6.64 -0.75
N SER A 124 -7.21 6.79 0.50
CA SER A 124 -6.49 6.29 1.67
C SER A 124 -6.31 4.77 1.61
N ALA A 125 -7.30 4.01 1.13
CA ALA A 125 -7.16 2.56 0.94
C ALA A 125 -6.13 2.17 -0.11
N SER A 126 -5.95 2.97 -1.16
CA SER A 126 -4.90 2.75 -2.16
C SER A 126 -3.51 2.99 -1.56
N ASP A 127 -3.37 4.04 -0.76
CA ASP A 127 -2.10 4.45 -0.17
C ASP A 127 -1.66 3.50 0.94
N LEU A 128 -2.59 3.06 1.79
CA LEU A 128 -2.35 2.12 2.90
C LEU A 128 -2.20 0.66 2.46
N GLY A 129 -2.42 0.33 1.19
CA GLY A 129 -2.33 -1.05 0.73
C GLY A 129 -3.55 -1.92 1.08
N LEU A 130 -4.72 -1.33 1.35
CA LEU A 130 -5.93 -2.08 1.72
C LEU A 130 -6.60 -2.77 0.52
N THR A 131 -6.28 -2.38 -0.72
CA THR A 131 -6.80 -3.05 -1.93
C THR A 131 -5.85 -4.15 -2.43
N ILE A 132 -6.38 -5.14 -3.15
CA ILE A 132 -5.53 -6.17 -3.78
C ILE A 132 -4.59 -5.52 -4.79
N THR A 133 -5.10 -4.60 -5.63
CA THR A 133 -4.30 -3.90 -6.64
C THR A 133 -3.16 -3.09 -6.03
N SER A 134 -3.39 -2.38 -4.92
CA SER A 134 -2.32 -1.65 -4.22
C SER A 134 -1.24 -2.60 -3.69
N ARG A 135 -1.64 -3.77 -3.16
CA ARG A 135 -0.68 -4.79 -2.68
C ARG A 135 0.09 -5.45 -3.81
N LEU A 136 -0.54 -5.77 -4.94
CA LEU A 136 0.12 -6.36 -6.09
C LEU A 136 1.19 -5.44 -6.70
N LYS A 137 1.05 -4.12 -6.57
CA LYS A 137 2.11 -3.16 -6.97
C LYS A 137 3.38 -3.28 -6.12
N LEU A 138 3.28 -3.87 -4.93
CA LEU A 138 4.41 -4.13 -4.02
C LEU A 138 5.05 -5.49 -4.27
N VAL A 139 4.37 -6.40 -4.98
CA VAL A 139 4.90 -7.73 -5.32
C VAL A 139 6.01 -7.60 -6.34
N ILE A 140 7.12 -8.27 -6.05
CA ILE A 140 8.30 -8.31 -6.91
C ILE A 140 8.04 -9.33 -8.02
N PRO A 141 8.19 -8.97 -9.31
CA PRO A 141 8.17 -9.96 -10.39
C PRO A 141 9.29 -10.98 -10.15
N GLU A 142 8.99 -12.27 -10.20
CA GLU A 142 10.05 -13.27 -10.18
C GLU A 142 10.88 -13.14 -11.46
N ALA A 143 12.21 -13.14 -11.31
CA ALA A 143 13.09 -13.16 -12.45
C ALA A 143 12.89 -14.48 -13.18
N ASP A 144 12.68 -14.41 -14.49
CA ASP A 144 12.55 -15.58 -15.35
C ASP A 144 13.89 -16.35 -15.34
N THR A 145 14.01 -17.32 -14.44
CA THR A 145 15.23 -18.16 -14.27
C THR A 145 15.45 -19.09 -15.45
N SER A 146 14.57 -19.08 -16.46
CA SER A 146 14.67 -19.86 -17.70
C SER A 146 15.86 -19.45 -18.58
N GLN A 147 16.48 -18.29 -18.33
CA GLN A 147 17.76 -17.91 -18.92
C GLN A 147 18.91 -18.06 -17.91
N GLN A 148 19.14 -19.28 -17.42
CA GLN A 148 20.47 -19.64 -16.93
C GLN A 148 21.44 -19.46 -18.09
N LYS A 149 22.09 -18.29 -18.14
CA LYS A 149 23.19 -18.02 -19.06
C LYS A 149 24.22 -19.13 -18.83
N GLN A 150 24.40 -20.00 -19.83
CA GLN A 150 25.52 -20.94 -19.86
C GLN A 150 26.77 -20.21 -19.42
N SER A 151 27.51 -20.77 -18.46
CA SER A 151 28.75 -20.14 -18.02
C SER A 151 29.72 -20.01 -19.20
N GLU A 152 30.60 -19.01 -19.20
CA GLU A 152 31.63 -18.89 -20.24
C GLU A 152 32.46 -20.19 -20.39
N ALA A 153 32.60 -20.97 -19.31
CA ALA A 153 33.23 -22.29 -19.36
C ALA A 153 32.36 -23.33 -20.10
N GLN A 154 31.04 -23.34 -19.92
CA GLN A 154 30.14 -24.20 -20.70
C GLN A 154 30.14 -23.85 -22.19
N LYS A 155 30.27 -22.56 -22.55
CA LYS A 155 30.40 -22.14 -23.95
C LYS A 155 31.75 -22.51 -24.57
N ARG A 156 32.82 -22.50 -23.78
CA ARG A 156 34.20 -22.74 -24.27
C ARG A 156 34.61 -24.21 -24.25
N PHE A 157 34.01 -25.03 -23.40
CA PHE A 157 34.43 -26.42 -23.17
C PHE A 157 33.28 -27.44 -23.29
N GLY A 158 32.10 -27.04 -23.78
CA GLY A 158 30.99 -27.94 -24.04
C GLY A 158 31.33 -28.93 -25.17
N ASP A 159 31.21 -30.22 -24.85
CA ASP A 159 31.35 -31.40 -25.71
C ASP A 159 32.78 -31.79 -26.16
N ARG A 160 33.72 -31.85 -25.22
CA ARG A 160 34.93 -32.69 -25.37
C ARG A 160 34.97 -33.76 -24.28
N ILE A 161 34.26 -34.85 -24.55
CA ILE A 161 34.62 -36.21 -24.09
C ILE A 161 34.92 -37.00 -25.36
#